data_AF-A0A1F8ZZ73-F1
#
_entry.id   AF-A0A1F8ZZ73-F1
#
_cell.length_a   1.000
_cell.length_b   1.000
_cell.length_c   1.000
_cell.angle_alpha   90.00
_cell.angle_beta   90.00
_cell.angle_gamma   90.00
#
_symmetry.space_group_name_H-M   'P 1'
#
loop_
_entity.id
_entity.type
_entity.pdbx_description
1 polymer ?
#
loop_
_entity_poly.entity_id
_entity_poly.type
_entity_poly.pdbx_seq_one_letter_code
_entity_poly.pdbx_strand_id
1 'polypeptide(L)'
;MTLQIDFNDILRATLDEDCGNEGYIGLSPDGLRYHVVVPVDRQIARGIKAGNRPLDETPFGGYKDWHYFCCLGYSGPAENNEAEIQKIRIKQAETNAQHLKTWAAEMKISVEILASIIE
;
A
#
# COMPACT_ATOMS: atom_id res chain seq x y z
N MET A 1 -16.55 -5.82 -13.20
CA MET A 1 -16.85 -5.50 -11.79
C MET A 1 -15.81 -4.51 -11.31
N THR A 2 -16.17 -3.63 -10.38
CA THR A 2 -15.24 -2.65 -9.79
C THR A 2 -14.92 -3.09 -8.38
N LEU A 3 -13.63 -3.22 -8.09
CA LEU A 3 -13.11 -3.53 -6.77
C LEU A 3 -13.13 -2.28 -5.91
N GLN A 4 -13.82 -2.34 -4.79
CA GLN A 4 -13.88 -1.24 -3.84
C GLN A 4 -12.82 -1.41 -2.76
N ILE A 5 -12.02 -0.39 -2.53
CA ILE A 5 -10.94 -0.36 -1.54
C ILE A 5 -11.19 0.81 -0.58
N ASP A 6 -11.12 0.54 0.73
CA ASP A 6 -11.27 1.58 1.75
C ASP A 6 -10.05 2.52 1.77
N PHE A 7 -10.28 3.84 1.81
CA PHE A 7 -9.18 4.80 1.95
C PHE A 7 -8.38 4.60 3.24
N ASN A 8 -9.00 4.15 4.34
CA ASN A 8 -8.31 3.83 5.59
C ASN A 8 -7.29 2.70 5.43
N ASP A 9 -7.52 1.76 4.52
CA ASP A 9 -6.58 0.68 4.22
C ASP A 9 -5.34 1.22 3.49
N ILE A 10 -5.52 2.19 2.58
CA ILE A 10 -4.43 2.89 1.91
C ILE A 10 -3.67 3.75 2.92
N LEU A 11 -4.38 4.46 3.79
CA LEU A 11 -3.78 5.26 4.87
C LEU A 11 -2.96 4.37 5.80
N ARG A 12 -3.47 3.19 6.17
CA ARG A 12 -2.76 2.20 6.99
C ARG A 12 -1.48 1.70 6.31
N ALA A 13 -1.51 1.49 5.00
CA ALA A 13 -0.33 1.08 4.22
C ALA A 13 0.65 2.24 3.92
N THR A 14 0.24 3.49 4.11
CA THR A 14 1.07 4.68 3.93
C THR A 14 1.86 4.95 5.21
N LEU A 15 3.07 4.39 5.28
CA LEU A 15 3.98 4.48 6.43
C LEU A 15 4.99 5.63 6.28
N ASP A 16 5.67 5.96 7.38
CA ASP A 16 6.81 6.88 7.37
C ASP A 16 7.96 6.29 6.55
N GLU A 17 8.60 7.07 5.67
CA GLU A 17 9.71 6.61 4.84
C GLU A 17 10.91 6.12 5.67
N ASP A 18 11.11 6.66 6.87
CA ASP A 18 12.24 6.36 7.76
C ASP A 18 11.95 5.23 8.77
N CYS A 19 10.72 4.69 8.81
CA CYS A 19 10.38 3.64 9.78
C CYS A 19 10.96 2.25 9.46
N GLY A 20 11.66 2.11 8.33
CA GLY A 20 12.25 0.84 7.89
C GLY A 20 11.22 -0.19 7.40
N ASN A 21 9.95 0.18 7.27
CA ASN A 21 8.87 -0.69 6.81
C ASN A 21 8.17 -0.12 5.57
N GLU A 22 7.47 -1.00 4.85
CA GLU A 22 6.67 -0.72 3.67
C GLU A 22 5.26 -1.29 3.87
N GLY A 23 4.28 -0.70 3.18
CA GLY A 23 2.90 -1.18 3.16
C GLY A 23 2.47 -1.49 1.74
N TYR A 24 1.68 -2.54 1.58
CA TYR A 24 1.20 -3.00 0.28
C TYR A 24 -0.31 -3.16 0.24
N ILE A 25 -0.88 -2.91 -0.94
CA ILE A 25 -2.23 -3.31 -1.30
C ILE A 25 -2.12 -4.46 -2.32
N GLY A 26 -2.55 -5.65 -1.92
CA GLY A 26 -2.58 -6.83 -2.78
C GLY A 26 -3.95 -7.00 -3.43
N LEU A 27 -3.99 -7.09 -4.76
CA LEU A 27 -5.20 -7.32 -5.56
C LEU A 27 -5.23 -8.74 -6.09
N SER A 28 -6.39 -9.40 -6.03
CA SER A 28 -6.56 -10.72 -6.63
C SER A 28 -6.55 -10.63 -8.16
N PRO A 29 -6.08 -11.66 -8.88
CA PRO A 29 -6.00 -11.65 -10.35
C PRO A 29 -7.37 -11.51 -11.05
N ASP A 30 -8.43 -11.94 -10.38
CA ASP A 30 -9.81 -11.79 -10.87
C ASP A 30 -10.40 -10.39 -10.59
N GLY A 31 -9.68 -9.53 -9.86
CA GLY A 31 -10.12 -8.18 -9.50
C GLY A 31 -11.31 -8.14 -8.55
N LEU A 32 -11.58 -9.23 -7.82
CA LEU A 32 -12.75 -9.32 -6.92
C LEU A 32 -12.42 -9.08 -5.45
N ARG A 33 -11.14 -9.18 -5.06
CA ARG A 33 -10.70 -9.09 -3.68
C ARG A 33 -9.43 -8.27 -3.57
N TYR A 34 -9.26 -7.65 -2.41
CA TYR A 34 -8.00 -7.05 -2.01
C TYR A 34 -7.66 -7.44 -0.58
N HIS A 35 -6.40 -7.22 -0.20
CA HIS A 35 -5.96 -7.26 1.19
C HIS A 35 -4.80 -6.28 1.39
N VAL A 36 -4.54 -5.93 2.64
CA VAL A 36 -3.43 -5.05 3.03
C VAL A 36 -2.34 -5.88 3.69
N VAL A 37 -1.09 -5.66 3.29
CA VAL A 37 0.09 -6.28 3.90
C VAL A 37 0.93 -5.18 4.51
N VAL A 38 0.90 -5.06 5.83
CA VAL A 38 1.60 -3.99 6.57
C VAL A 38 1.74 -4.38 8.06
N PRO A 39 2.87 -4.04 8.72
CA PRO A 39 4.12 -3.56 8.14
C PRO A 39 4.92 -4.70 7.50
N VAL A 40 5.58 -4.43 6.38
CA VAL A 40 6.59 -5.32 5.79
C VAL A 40 7.94 -4.68 5.98
N ASP A 41 8.84 -5.33 6.72
CA ASP A 41 10.21 -4.84 6.89
C ASP A 41 10.87 -4.67 5.52
N ARG A 42 11.45 -3.48 5.25
CA ARG A 42 12.03 -3.11 3.96
C ARG A 42 13.19 -4.03 3.55
N GLN A 43 13.95 -4.57 4.50
CA GLN A 43 15.01 -5.53 4.22
C GLN A 43 14.42 -6.88 3.78
N ILE A 44 13.32 -7.30 4.42
CA ILE A 44 12.57 -8.49 4.01
C ILE A 44 11.88 -8.28 2.65
N ALA A 45 11.26 -7.11 2.42
CA ALA A 45 10.60 -6.73 1.17
C ALA A 45 11.56 -6.73 -0.03
N ARG A 46 12.81 -6.28 0.17
CA ARG A 46 13.88 -6.32 -0.83
C ARG A 46 14.46 -7.72 -1.09
N GLY A 47 13.91 -8.76 -0.45
CA GLY A 47 14.26 -10.15 -0.72
C GLY A 47 15.18 -10.82 0.31
N ILE A 48 15.39 -10.25 1.51
CA ILE A 48 16.13 -10.96 2.57
C ILE A 48 15.17 -11.82 3.39
N LYS A 49 14.78 -12.95 2.80
CA LYS A 49 14.50 -14.17 3.54
C LYS A 49 15.60 -15.17 3.19
N ALA A 50 16.66 -15.23 4.00
CA ALA A 50 17.72 -16.22 3.84
C ALA A 50 18.23 -16.42 2.38
N GLY A 51 18.33 -15.34 1.59
CA GLY A 51 18.89 -15.37 0.24
C GLY A 51 17.94 -15.69 -0.94
N ASN A 52 16.62 -15.89 -0.73
CA ASN A 52 15.69 -16.20 -1.84
C ASN A 52 14.55 -15.18 -1.95
N ARG A 53 14.58 -14.36 -3.01
CA ARG A 53 13.43 -13.53 -3.41
C ARG A 53 12.37 -14.43 -4.07
N PRO A 54 11.08 -14.33 -3.69
CA PRO A 54 10.02 -14.94 -4.49
C PRO A 54 10.13 -14.42 -5.93
N LEU A 55 10.22 -15.33 -6.90
CA LEU A 55 10.38 -14.96 -8.33
C LEU A 55 9.18 -14.16 -8.86
N ASP A 56 8.05 -14.19 -8.14
CA ASP A 56 6.80 -13.53 -8.47
C ASP A 56 6.61 -12.19 -7.75
N GLU A 57 7.64 -11.69 -7.04
CA GLU A 57 7.63 -10.41 -6.33
C GLU A 57 6.60 -10.29 -5.18
N THR A 58 6.01 -11.41 -4.73
CA THR A 58 5.07 -11.43 -3.61
C THR A 58 5.74 -10.95 -2.30
N PRO A 59 5.21 -9.93 -1.60
CA PRO A 59 5.75 -9.49 -0.32
C PRO A 59 5.52 -10.53 0.77
N PHE A 60 6.30 -10.47 1.85
CA PHE A 60 6.09 -11.36 2.98
C PHE A 60 4.72 -11.11 3.63
N GLY A 61 3.90 -12.18 3.72
CA GLY A 61 2.50 -12.08 4.17
C GLY A 61 1.49 -11.97 3.03
N GLY A 62 1.95 -11.88 1.78
CA GLY A 62 1.09 -11.93 0.60
C GLY A 62 0.69 -13.36 0.18
N TYR A 63 -0.40 -13.43 -0.57
CA TYR A 63 -0.82 -14.55 -1.40
C TYR A 63 -0.05 -14.61 -2.73
N LYS A 64 0.33 -15.84 -3.11
CA LYS A 64 0.96 -16.16 -4.39
C LYS A 64 0.05 -15.79 -5.57
N ASP A 65 0.67 -15.37 -6.67
CA ASP A 65 0.03 -15.02 -7.95
C ASP A 65 -0.89 -13.78 -7.88
N TRP A 66 -0.91 -13.04 -6.76
CA TRP A 66 -1.61 -11.76 -6.63
C TRP A 66 -0.72 -10.60 -7.07
N HIS A 67 -1.34 -9.48 -7.41
CA HIS A 67 -0.63 -8.26 -7.77
C HIS A 67 -0.44 -7.38 -6.53
N TYR A 68 0.77 -6.87 -6.28
CA TYR A 68 1.05 -6.03 -5.12
C TYR A 68 1.48 -4.63 -5.52
N PHE A 69 0.72 -3.66 -5.06
CA PHE A 69 1.07 -2.25 -5.15
C PHE A 69 1.78 -1.82 -3.86
N CYS A 70 3.01 -1.32 -3.96
CA CYS A 70 3.73 -0.73 -2.85
C CYS A 70 3.24 0.70 -2.62
N CYS A 71 2.71 0.99 -1.44
CA CYS A 71 2.39 2.36 -1.05
C CYS A 71 3.68 3.13 -0.78
N LEU A 72 3.81 4.29 -1.41
CA LEU A 72 4.93 5.19 -1.13
C LEU A 72 4.77 5.76 0.28
N GLY A 73 5.87 5.82 1.01
CA GLY A 73 5.87 6.41 2.34
C GLY A 73 5.70 7.93 2.29
N TYR A 74 5.49 8.53 3.46
CA TYR A 74 5.53 9.98 3.62
C TYR A 74 6.79 10.39 4.38
N SER A 75 7.40 11.52 4.00
CA SER A 75 8.46 12.14 4.80
C SER A 75 7.82 13.12 5.79
N GLY A 76 7.99 12.86 7.09
CA GLY A 76 7.50 13.74 8.15
C GLY A 76 8.28 15.07 8.23
N PRO A 77 7.68 16.12 8.83
CA PRO A 77 8.43 17.32 9.19
C PRO A 77 9.47 16.98 10.27
N ALA A 78 10.55 17.76 10.33
CA ALA A 78 11.62 17.55 11.33
C ALA A 78 11.16 17.73 12.79
N GLU A 79 10.02 18.40 13.00
CA GLU A 79 9.40 18.61 14.31
C GLU A 79 8.23 17.64 14.51
N ASN A 80 8.11 17.07 15.71
CA ASN A 80 7.01 16.15 16.07
C ASN A 80 5.69 16.90 16.27
N ASN A 81 5.09 17.35 15.17
CA ASN A 81 3.73 17.90 15.14
C ASN A 81 2.76 16.84 14.58
N GLU A 82 2.06 16.13 15.46
CA GLU A 82 1.16 15.03 15.09
C GLU A 82 0.06 15.46 14.10
N ALA A 83 -0.51 16.65 14.25
CA ALA A 83 -1.56 17.14 13.38
C ALA A 83 -1.05 17.43 11.96
N GLU A 84 0.19 17.89 11.83
CA GLU A 84 0.84 18.13 10.56
C GLU A 84 1.30 16.83 9.89
N ILE A 85 1.86 15.90 10.67
CA ILE A 85 2.18 14.54 10.25
C ILE A 85 0.93 13.86 9.68
N GLN A 86 -0.21 13.96 10.39
CA GLN A 86 -1.45 13.36 9.93
C GLN A 86 -1.93 13.95 8.59
N LYS A 87 -1.82 15.27 8.40
CA LYS A 87 -2.17 15.92 7.12
C LYS A 87 -1.27 15.46 5.98
N ILE A 88 0.04 15.38 6.23
CA ILE A 88 1.02 14.92 5.23
C ILE A 88 0.75 13.47 4.85
N ARG A 89 0.50 12.61 5.85
CA ARG A 89 0.16 11.20 5.64
C ARG A 89 -1.12 11.02 4.84
N ILE A 90 -2.18 11.79 5.14
CA ILE A 90 -3.43 11.77 4.36
C ILE A 90 -3.16 12.15 2.91
N LYS A 91 -2.43 13.25 2.66
CA LYS A 91 -2.09 13.70 1.31
C LYS A 91 -1.27 12.66 0.53
N GLN A 92 -0.35 11.98 1.21
CA GLN A 92 0.42 10.90 0.61
C GLN A 92 -0.47 9.68 0.29
N ALA A 93 -1.41 9.34 1.18
CA ALA A 93 -2.39 8.28 0.94
C ALA A 93 -3.32 8.60 -0.24
N GLU A 94 -3.71 9.86 -0.44
CA GLU A 94 -4.45 10.30 -1.64
C GLU A 94 -3.63 10.09 -2.91
N THR A 95 -2.33 10.40 -2.87
CA THR A 95 -1.42 10.18 -4.00
C THR A 95 -1.27 8.68 -4.28
N ASN A 96 -1.09 7.87 -3.25
CA ASN A 96 -1.06 6.40 -3.35
C ASN A 96 -2.37 5.86 -3.94
N ALA A 97 -3.53 6.40 -3.56
CA ALA A 97 -4.83 6.02 -4.08
C ALA A 97 -4.95 6.29 -5.60
N GLN A 98 -4.44 7.42 -6.09
CA GLN A 98 -4.44 7.72 -7.52
C GLN A 98 -3.48 6.78 -8.28
N HIS A 99 -2.28 6.57 -7.77
CA HIS A 99 -1.31 5.65 -8.38
C HIS A 99 -1.83 4.21 -8.41
N LEU A 100 -2.47 3.74 -7.33
CA LEU A 100 -3.09 2.43 -7.26
C LEU A 100 -4.15 2.24 -8.36
N LYS A 101 -5.00 3.25 -8.58
CA LYS A 101 -6.01 3.20 -9.66
C LYS A 101 -5.36 3.07 -11.04
N THR A 102 -4.34 3.89 -11.32
CA THR A 102 -3.62 3.84 -12.60
C THR A 102 -2.94 2.49 -12.81
N TRP A 103 -2.19 2.03 -11.81
CA TRP A 103 -1.49 0.75 -11.84
C TRP A 103 -2.46 -0.45 -11.97
N ALA A 104 -3.58 -0.44 -11.28
CA ALA A 104 -4.59 -1.51 -11.38
C ALA A 104 -5.26 -1.53 -12.78
N ALA A 105 -5.46 -0.36 -13.40
CA ALA A 105 -6.02 -0.26 -14.73
C ALA A 105 -5.11 -0.90 -15.81
N GLU A 106 -3.78 -0.85 -15.65
CA GLU A 106 -2.83 -1.54 -16.53
C GLU A 106 -3.04 -3.06 -16.53
N MET A 107 -3.55 -3.60 -15.41
CA MET A 107 -3.89 -5.01 -15.22
C MET A 107 -5.35 -5.32 -15.56
N LYS A 108 -6.08 -4.34 -16.09
CA LYS A 108 -7.52 -4.41 -16.39
C LYS A 108 -8.40 -4.65 -15.14
N ILE A 109 -7.91 -4.26 -13.96
CA ILE A 109 -8.67 -4.28 -12.72
C ILE A 109 -9.24 -2.87 -12.48
N SER A 110 -10.57 -2.76 -12.45
CA SER A 110 -11.25 -1.51 -12.14
C SER A 110 -11.29 -1.32 -10.63
N VAL A 111 -10.72 -0.21 -10.13
CA VAL A 111 -10.65 0.10 -8.69
C VAL A 111 -11.39 1.41 -8.38
N GLU A 112 -12.23 1.36 -7.35
CA GLU A 112 -12.87 2.52 -6.73
C GLU A 112 -12.37 2.66 -5.28
N ILE A 113 -12.03 3.87 -4.88
CA ILE A 113 -11.59 4.16 -3.51
C ILE A 113 -12.75 4.77 -2.76
N LEU A 114 -13.20 4.10 -1.71
CA LEU A 114 -14.26 4.56 -0.85
C LEU A 114 -13.67 5.59 0.12
N ALA A 115 -14.31 6.75 0.21
CA ALA A 115 -13.88 7.79 1.15
C ALA A 115 -13.97 7.29 2.59
N SER A 116 -13.01 7.69 3.42
CA SER A 116 -13.13 7.47 4.87
C SER A 116 -14.34 8.22 5.40
N ILE A 117 -15.22 7.51 6.11
CA ILE A 117 -16.15 8.14 7.03
C ILE A 117 -15.29 8.65 8.20
N ILE A 118 -14.95 9.93 8.19
CA ILE A 118 -14.35 10.60 9.34
C ILE A 118 -15.54 11.04 10.20
N GLU A 119 -15.87 10.26 11.25
CA GLU A 119 -16.73 10.71 12.36
C GLU A 119 -15.92 11.57 13.35
#